data_AF-A0A1G2SZE9-F1
#
_entry.id   AF-A0A1G2SZE9-F1
#
_cell.length_a   1.000
_cell.length_b   1.000
_cell.length_c   1.000
_cell.angle_alpha   90.00
_cell.angle_beta   90.00
_cell.angle_gamma   90.00
#
_symmetry.space_group_name_H-M   'P 1'
#
loop_
_entity.id
_entity.type
_entity.pdbx_description
1 polymer ?
#
loop_
_entity_poly.entity_id
_entity_poly.type
_entity_poly.pdbx_seq_one_letter_code
_entity_poly.pdbx_strand_id
1 'polypeptide(L)'
;MNIKSAIAIIVILILGLFGYNTFFGQEEVTLGLDNLSTSNIGTEVVSLRNSLQAVTLDRDIFSDAGFLELSDFSTNIPEQPIGRPNPFNVIGR
;
A
#
# COMPACT_ATOMS: atom_id res chain seq x y z
N MET A 1 -12.50 -33.38 -59.65
CA MET A 1 -11.44 -33.24 -58.64
C MET A 1 -11.33 -34.57 -57.90
N ASN A 2 -10.14 -35.16 -57.83
CA ASN A 2 -9.98 -36.48 -57.21
C ASN A 2 -10.15 -36.34 -55.69
N ILE A 3 -10.90 -37.24 -55.04
CA ILE A 3 -11.20 -37.18 -53.59
C ILE A 3 -9.91 -37.05 -52.75
N LYS A 4 -8.82 -37.68 -53.20
CA LYS A 4 -7.50 -37.62 -52.57
C LYS A 4 -6.88 -36.21 -52.64
N SER A 5 -7.07 -35.47 -53.75
CA SER A 5 -6.59 -34.10 -53.85
C SER A 5 -7.45 -33.13 -53.03
N ALA A 6 -8.76 -33.40 -52.89
CA ALA A 6 -9.64 -32.61 -52.02
C ALA A 6 -9.25 -32.75 -50.53
N ILE A 7 -8.94 -33.96 -50.08
CA ILE A 7 -8.48 -34.22 -48.70
C ILE A 7 -7.13 -33.54 -48.43
N ALA A 8 -6.18 -33.61 -49.36
CA ALA A 8 -4.88 -32.97 -49.21
C ALA A 8 -4.98 -31.44 -49.03
N ILE A 9 -5.88 -30.78 -49.78
CA ILE A 9 -6.09 -29.33 -49.69
C ILE A 9 -6.69 -28.94 -48.33
N ILE A 10 -7.66 -29.72 -47.82
CA ILE A 10 -8.29 -29.47 -46.51
C ILE A 10 -7.26 -29.57 -45.38
N VAL A 11 -6.39 -30.58 -45.41
CA VAL A 11 -5.35 -30.77 -44.39
C VAL A 11 -4.36 -29.60 -44.39
N ILE A 12 -3.96 -29.12 -45.56
CA ILE A 12 -3.08 -27.96 -45.69
C ILE A 12 -3.75 -26.69 -45.14
N LEU A 13 -5.04 -26.51 -45.39
CA LEU A 13 -5.80 -25.35 -44.91
C LEU A 13 -5.94 -25.35 -43.37
N ILE A 14 -6.18 -26.52 -42.77
CA ILE A 14 -6.25 -26.67 -41.30
C ILE A 14 -4.88 -26.37 -40.67
N LEU A 15 -3.80 -26.91 -41.24
CA LEU A 15 -2.44 -26.65 -40.74
C LEU A 15 -2.04 -25.18 -40.90
N GLY A 16 -2.45 -24.54 -42.01
CA GLY A 16 -2.26 -23.11 -42.22
C GLY A 16 -3.00 -22.25 -41.21
N LEU A 17 -4.28 -22.55 -40.92
CA LEU A 17 -5.07 -21.85 -39.91
C LEU A 17 -4.52 -22.04 -38.50
N PHE A 18 -4.07 -23.25 -38.17
CA PHE A 18 -3.48 -23.55 -36.87
C PHE A 18 -2.16 -22.80 -36.68
N GLY A 19 -1.26 -22.87 -37.68
CA GLY A 19 0.00 -22.12 -37.67
C GLY A 19 -0.21 -20.61 -37.58
N TYR A 20 -1.17 -20.06 -38.33
CA TYR A 20 -1.49 -18.63 -38.29
C TYR A 20 -2.00 -18.19 -36.92
N ASN A 21 -2.94 -18.92 -36.30
CA ASN A 21 -3.43 -18.58 -34.95
C ASN A 21 -2.33 -18.66 -33.89
N THR A 22 -1.40 -19.62 -34.01
CA THR A 22 -0.28 -19.72 -33.04
C THR A 22 0.75 -18.60 -33.17
N PHE A 23 0.98 -18.06 -34.36
CA PHE A 23 2.02 -17.05 -34.60
C PHE A 23 1.49 -15.60 -34.68
N PHE A 24 0.22 -15.38 -35.04
CA PHE A 24 -0.38 -14.06 -35.22
C PHE A 24 -1.50 -13.74 -34.21
N GLY A 25 -1.84 -14.66 -33.31
CA GLY A 25 -2.96 -14.53 -32.37
C GLY A 25 -2.62 -13.97 -30.99
N GLN A 26 -1.63 -13.09 -30.85
CA GLN A 26 -1.30 -12.46 -29.56
C GLN A 26 -0.93 -10.99 -29.73
N GLU A 27 -1.94 -10.14 -29.86
CA GLU A 27 -1.88 -8.80 -29.28
C GLU A 27 -2.90 -8.76 -28.14
N GLU A 28 -2.49 -9.24 -26.97
CA GLU A 28 -3.18 -8.86 -25.73
C GLU A 28 -2.93 -7.36 -25.52
N VAL A 29 -3.98 -6.57 -25.74
CA VAL A 29 -4.04 -5.17 -25.32
C VAL A 29 -3.87 -5.14 -23.80
N THR A 30 -2.64 -4.92 -23.34
CA THR A 30 -2.31 -4.76 -21.93
C THR A 30 -2.71 -3.35 -21.49
N LEU A 31 -4.00 -3.12 -21.27
CA LEU A 31 -4.46 -2.00 -20.46
C LEU A 31 -4.36 -2.41 -18.98
N GLY A 32 -3.15 -2.34 -18.44
CA GLY A 32 -2.85 -2.84 -17.10
C GLY A 32 -2.06 -1.85 -16.24
N LEU A 33 -2.60 -0.66 -16.02
CA LEU A 33 -2.02 0.31 -15.07
C LEU A 33 -2.42 0.04 -13.60
N ASP A 34 -3.26 -0.97 -13.32
CA ASP A 34 -3.85 -1.15 -11.99
C ASP A 34 -3.27 -2.29 -11.12
N ASN A 35 -2.23 -3.00 -11.57
CA ASN A 35 -1.70 -4.18 -10.84
C ASN A 35 -0.40 -3.96 -10.05
N LEU A 36 0.15 -2.74 -9.98
CA LEU A 36 1.46 -2.49 -9.34
C LEU A 36 1.39 -1.93 -7.91
N SER A 37 0.20 -1.59 -7.39
CA SER A 37 0.09 -0.84 -6.12
C SER A 37 -0.55 -1.61 -4.96
N THR A 38 -1.29 -2.69 -5.22
CA THR A 38 -2.03 -3.41 -4.14
C THR A 38 -1.18 -4.50 -3.46
N SER A 39 -0.16 -5.04 -4.14
CA SER A 39 0.70 -6.10 -3.57
C SER A 39 1.71 -5.57 -2.53
N ASN A 40 2.00 -4.27 -2.51
CA ASN A 40 3.03 -3.67 -1.65
C ASN A 40 2.48 -3.06 -0.33
N ILE A 41 1.18 -2.81 -0.22
CA ILE A 41 0.59 -2.22 1.00
C ILE A 41 0.73 -3.18 2.19
N GLY A 42 0.50 -4.49 1.97
CA GLY A 42 0.62 -5.49 3.04
C GLY A 42 2.05 -5.64 3.56
N THR A 43 3.04 -5.56 2.67
CA THR A 43 4.46 -5.70 3.03
C THR A 43 4.99 -4.45 3.74
N GLU A 44 4.55 -3.25 3.35
CA GLU A 44 4.87 -1.99 4.02
C GLU A 44 4.29 -1.90 5.44
N VAL A 45 3.05 -2.36 5.64
CA VAL A 45 2.44 -2.38 6.99
C VAL A 45 3.13 -3.38 7.90
N VAL A 46 3.48 -4.56 7.39
CA VAL A 46 4.20 -5.59 8.16
C VAL A 46 5.63 -5.13 8.48
N SER A 47 6.32 -4.49 7.55
CA SER A 47 7.67 -3.96 7.79
C SER A 47 7.66 -2.80 8.81
N LEU A 48 6.69 -1.88 8.70
CA LEU A 48 6.51 -0.81 9.69
C LEU A 48 6.19 -1.37 11.08
N ARG A 49 5.30 -2.36 11.16
CA ARG A 49 4.99 -3.04 12.43
C ARG A 49 6.24 -3.68 13.04
N ASN A 50 7.05 -4.38 12.25
CA ASN A 50 8.28 -4.99 12.74
C ASN A 50 9.29 -3.94 13.23
N SER A 51 9.41 -2.81 12.53
CA SER A 51 10.23 -1.68 12.94
C SER A 51 9.74 -1.05 14.25
N LEU A 52 8.43 -0.85 14.42
CA LEU A 52 7.86 -0.32 15.67
C LEU A 52 7.94 -1.32 16.82
N GLN A 53 7.75 -2.62 16.56
CA GLN A 53 7.89 -3.69 17.56
C GLN A 53 9.34 -3.83 18.04
N ALA A 54 10.32 -3.53 17.18
CA ALA A 54 11.74 -3.54 17.54
C ALA A 54 12.11 -2.43 18.53
N VAL A 55 11.28 -1.38 18.68
CA VAL A 55 11.50 -0.32 19.65
C VAL A 55 10.87 -0.73 20.97
N THR A 56 11.63 -1.48 21.78
CA THR A 56 11.28 -1.74 23.17
C THR A 56 11.74 -0.56 24.03
N LEU A 57 10.83 0.03 24.80
CA LEU A 57 11.20 0.97 25.85
C LEU A 57 11.70 0.17 27.05
N ASP A 58 13.01 0.26 27.31
CA ASP A 58 13.59 -0.22 28.55
C ASP A 58 12.99 0.58 29.72
N ARG A 59 12.35 -0.12 30.66
CA ARG A 59 11.72 0.52 31.82
C ARG A 59 12.66 0.63 33.01
N ASP A 60 13.78 -0.06 32.98
CA ASP A 60 14.75 -0.04 34.06
C ASP A 60 15.46 1.32 34.11
N ILE A 61 15.52 2.03 32.97
CA ILE A 61 16.02 3.42 32.91
C ILE A 61 15.28 4.35 33.87
N PHE A 62 13.99 4.11 34.15
CA PHE A 62 13.20 4.96 35.04
C PHE A 62 13.47 4.68 36.53
N SER A 63 14.16 3.58 36.83
CA SER A 63 14.58 3.20 38.18
C SER A 63 16.06 3.48 38.44
N ASP A 64 16.81 3.91 37.42
CA ASP A 64 18.21 4.25 37.53
C ASP A 64 18.41 5.51 38.39
N ALA A 65 19.42 5.50 39.26
CA ALA A 65 19.70 6.63 40.15
C ALA A 65 19.98 7.93 39.37
N GLY A 66 20.66 7.84 38.23
CA GLY A 66 20.95 9.00 37.38
C GLY A 66 19.69 9.58 36.76
N PHE A 67 18.71 8.76 36.39
CA PHE A 67 17.41 9.22 35.90
C PHE A 67 16.60 9.92 37.00
N LEU A 68 16.58 9.33 38.21
CA LEU A 68 15.85 9.87 39.35
C LEU A 68 16.43 11.19 39.89
N GLU A 69 17.70 11.45 39.63
CA GLU A 69 18.39 12.69 40.00
C GLU A 69 18.23 13.82 38.95
N LEU A 70 17.59 13.56 37.81
CA LEU A 70 17.35 14.59 36.79
C LEU A 70 16.43 15.68 37.34
N SER A 71 16.90 16.93 37.25
CA SER A 71 16.09 18.10 37.52
C SER A 71 15.21 18.43 36.31
N ASP A 72 13.93 18.69 36.55
CA ASP A 72 13.06 19.25 35.53
C ASP A 72 13.45 20.72 35.27
N PHE A 73 13.63 21.07 33.99
CA PHE A 73 13.91 22.43 33.52
C PHE A 73 12.76 23.00 32.69
N SER A 74 11.61 22.33 32.69
CA SER A 74 10.41 22.80 32.01
C SER A 74 9.98 24.15 32.59
N THR A 75 9.45 25.00 31.72
CA THR A 75 8.81 26.24 32.15
C THR A 75 7.42 25.92 32.68
N ASN A 76 7.00 26.64 33.73
CA ASN A 76 5.61 26.56 34.18
C ASN A 76 4.69 26.96 33.02
N ILE A 77 3.70 26.11 32.74
CA ILE A 77 2.66 26.41 31.78
C ILE A 77 1.75 27.47 32.43
N PRO A 78 1.69 28.71 31.88
CA PRO A 78 0.82 29.72 32.45
C PRO A 78 -0.64 29.30 32.26
N GLU A 79 -1.45 29.50 33.29
CA GLU A 79 -2.89 29.29 33.19
C GLU A 79 -3.45 30.14 32.05
N GLN A 80 -4.08 29.46 31.08
CA GLN A 80 -4.79 30.14 30.02
C GLN A 80 -6.19 30.49 30.51
N PRO A 81 -6.72 31.68 30.17
CA PRO A 81 -8.09 32.02 30.51
C PRO A 81 -9.03 30.97 29.90
N ILE A 82 -9.90 30.42 30.73
CA ILE A 82 -10.97 29.54 30.25
C ILE A 82 -11.83 30.39 29.32
N GLY A 83 -12.06 29.89 28.10
CA GLY A 83 -12.91 30.56 27.12
C GLY A 83 -14.32 30.81 27.67
N ARG A 84 -15.08 31.69 27.00
CA ARG A 84 -16.48 31.90 27.37
C ARG A 84 -17.23 30.57 27.30
N PRO A 85 -18.09 30.23 28.29
CA PRO A 85 -18.87 28.99 28.25
C PRO A 85 -19.65 28.81 26.94
N ASN A 86 -20.13 29.91 26.36
CA ASN A 86 -20.61 29.96 24.99
C ASN A 86 -19.79 31.00 24.19
N PRO A 87 -19.00 30.57 23.20
CA PRO A 87 -18.15 31.47 22.42
C PRO A 87 -18.95 32.42 21.51
N PHE A 88 -20.26 32.21 21.34
CA PHE A 88 -21.13 33.03 20.48
C PHE A 88 -22.07 33.96 21.26
N ASN A 89 -21.99 34.00 22.59
CA ASN A 89 -22.86 34.91 23.36
C ASN A 89 -22.56 36.39 23.04
N VAL A 90 -23.60 37.23 23.03
CA VAL A 90 -23.50 38.66 22.69
C VAL A 90 -22.73 39.40 23.79
N ILE A 91 -21.87 40.37 23.43
CA ILE A 91 -21.07 41.16 24.37
C ILE A 91 -21.78 42.51 24.61
N GLY A 92 -21.98 42.90 25.88
CA GLY A 92 -22.34 44.27 26.30
C GLY A 92 -23.77 44.72 25.95
N ARG A 93 -24.71 44.55 26.88
CA ARG A 93 -26.05 45.20 26.81
C ARG A 93 -26.08 46.43 27.69
#